data_AF-A0A2E6ZJC7-F1
#
_entry.id   AF-A0A2E6ZJC7-F1
#
_cell.length_a   1.000
_cell.length_b   1.000
_cell.length_c   1.000
_cell.angle_alpha   90.00
_cell.angle_beta   90.00
_cell.angle_gamma   90.00
#
_symmetry.space_group_name_H-M   'P 1'
#
loop_
_entity.id
_entity.type
_entity.pdbx_description
1 polymer ?
#
loop_
_entity_poly.entity_id
_entity_poly.type
_entity_poly.pdbx_seq_one_letter_code
_entity_poly.pdbx_strand_id
1 'polypeptide(L)'
;MAITHTQTVSRLTIVNNSDNIVSEVEVKTVSVDDSDPTNLTIEGSDTIGITTTDITPSTSGFVAYDSLTQSTILGWTEVSDALTASNTKVNQESWINSVKTPPTPTHVDKTLPF
;
A
#
# COMPACT_ATOMS: atom_id res chain seq x y z
N MET A 1 -5.48 -20.60 6.13
CA MET A 1 -4.67 -19.46 6.57
C MET A 1 -4.27 -18.69 5.35
N ALA A 2 -4.73 -17.47 5.24
CA ALA A 2 -4.47 -16.59 4.10
C ALA A 2 -4.04 -15.24 4.64
N ILE A 3 -2.94 -14.70 4.10
CA ILE A 3 -2.60 -13.30 4.33
C ILE A 3 -3.62 -12.46 3.56
N THR A 4 -4.22 -11.50 4.23
CA THR A 4 -5.19 -10.57 3.63
C THR A 4 -4.58 -9.18 3.58
N HIS A 5 -4.86 -8.45 2.50
CA HIS A 5 -4.39 -7.09 2.30
C HIS A 5 -5.58 -6.14 2.22
N THR A 6 -5.53 -5.08 3.03
CA THR A 6 -6.50 -3.97 2.96
C THR A 6 -5.77 -2.71 2.54
N GLN A 7 -6.20 -2.11 1.43
CA GLN A 7 -5.64 -0.86 0.90
C GLN A 7 -6.61 0.29 1.12
N THR A 8 -6.13 1.37 1.74
CA THR A 8 -6.93 2.54 2.07
C THR A 8 -6.20 3.80 1.65
N VAL A 9 -6.90 4.71 0.96
CA VAL A 9 -6.35 6.05 0.70
C VAL A 9 -6.25 6.79 2.03
N SER A 10 -5.03 7.08 2.47
CA SER A 10 -4.76 7.71 3.77
C SER A 10 -4.58 9.22 3.67
N ARG A 11 -4.13 9.72 2.52
CA ARG A 11 -3.85 11.14 2.30
C ARG A 11 -3.94 11.50 0.82
N LEU A 12 -4.36 12.74 0.55
CA LEU A 12 -4.30 13.37 -0.77
C LEU A 12 -3.52 14.67 -0.67
N THR A 13 -2.67 14.93 -1.65
CA THR A 13 -2.05 16.24 -1.87
C THR A 13 -2.64 16.83 -3.14
N ILE A 14 -2.97 18.12 -3.11
CA ILE A 14 -3.53 18.85 -4.25
C ILE A 14 -2.55 19.91 -4.78
N VAL A 15 -2.70 20.26 -6.05
CA VAL A 15 -2.07 21.44 -6.64
C VAL A 15 -2.55 22.68 -5.89
N ASN A 16 -1.62 23.58 -5.56
CA ASN A 16 -1.92 24.83 -4.87
C ASN A 16 -2.54 25.87 -5.83
N ASN A 17 -3.78 25.60 -6.24
CA ASN A 17 -4.61 26.48 -7.07
C ASN A 17 -6.09 26.36 -6.62
N SER A 18 -7.00 27.05 -7.32
CA SER A 18 -8.44 27.01 -7.01
C SER A 18 -9.15 25.75 -7.47
N ASP A 19 -8.49 24.89 -8.24
CA ASP A 19 -9.14 23.76 -8.94
C ASP A 19 -9.12 22.47 -8.11
N ASN A 20 -8.39 22.44 -6.99
CA ASN A 20 -8.29 21.29 -6.07
C ASN A 20 -7.89 19.98 -6.78
N ILE A 21 -7.03 20.07 -7.80
CA ILE A 21 -6.58 18.92 -8.59
C ILE A 21 -5.62 18.09 -7.72
N VAL A 22 -5.90 16.80 -7.55
CA VAL A 22 -5.03 15.88 -6.81
C VAL A 22 -3.72 15.67 -7.59
N SER A 23 -2.60 15.89 -6.92
CA SER A 23 -1.25 15.69 -7.45
C SER A 23 -0.51 14.51 -6.82
N GLU A 24 -0.95 14.03 -5.65
CA GLU A 24 -0.37 12.88 -4.98
C GLU A 24 -1.42 12.14 -4.18
N VAL A 25 -1.32 10.81 -4.14
CA VAL A 25 -2.16 9.91 -3.37
C VAL A 25 -1.26 9.06 -2.47
N GLU A 26 -1.54 9.05 -1.17
CA GLU A 26 -0.94 8.07 -0.27
C GLU A 26 -1.93 6.94 -0.02
N VAL A 27 -1.48 5.70 -0.22
CA VAL A 27 -2.26 4.49 0.02
C VAL A 27 -1.58 3.66 1.10
N LYS A 28 -2.28 3.48 2.21
CA LYS A 28 -1.87 2.59 3.30
C LYS A 28 -2.30 1.15 2.98
N THR A 29 -1.36 0.22 3.01
CA THR A 29 -1.58 -1.22 2.91
C THR A 29 -1.38 -1.87 4.27
N VAL A 30 -2.43 -2.48 4.80
CA VAL A 30 -2.39 -3.31 6.01
C VAL A 30 -2.46 -4.77 5.60
N SER A 31 -1.49 -5.57 6.05
CA SER A 31 -1.42 -6.99 5.79
C SER A 31 -1.56 -7.78 7.10
N VAL A 32 -2.43 -8.79 7.10
CA VAL A 32 -2.78 -9.56 8.28
C VAL A 32 -2.87 -11.05 7.96
N ASP A 33 -2.21 -11.91 8.74
CA ASP A 33 -2.48 -13.36 8.75
C ASP A 33 -3.59 -13.68 9.75
N ASP A 34 -4.65 -14.31 9.27
CA ASP A 34 -5.88 -14.61 10.02
C ASP A 34 -5.70 -15.57 11.20
N SER A 35 -4.59 -16.30 11.25
CA SER A 35 -4.28 -17.21 12.36
C SER A 35 -3.77 -16.54 13.62
N ASP A 36 -3.13 -15.37 13.48
CA ASP A 36 -2.61 -14.59 14.58
C ASP A 36 -2.58 -13.10 14.21
N PRO A 37 -3.76 -12.45 14.13
CA PRO A 37 -3.85 -11.06 13.74
C PRO A 37 -3.21 -10.11 14.76
N THR A 38 -2.92 -10.56 15.98
CA THR A 38 -2.29 -9.71 17.00
C THR A 38 -0.78 -9.58 16.77
N ASN A 39 -0.11 -10.67 16.36
CA ASN A 39 1.34 -10.66 16.15
C ASN A 39 1.76 -10.63 14.67
N LEU A 40 0.85 -10.98 13.75
CA LEU A 40 1.10 -11.05 12.31
C LEU A 40 0.34 -9.98 11.53
N THR A 41 0.36 -8.75 12.07
CA THR A 41 -0.13 -7.55 11.38
C THR A 41 1.03 -6.61 11.11
N ILE A 42 1.11 -6.12 9.86
CA ILE A 42 2.10 -5.13 9.45
C ILE A 42 1.46 -4.11 8.51
N GLU A 43 1.94 -2.87 8.58
CA GLU A 43 1.45 -1.76 7.78
C GLU A 43 2.58 -1.15 6.95
N GLY A 44 2.21 -0.47 5.87
CA GLY A 44 3.12 0.22 4.97
C GLY A 44 2.33 1.20 4.11
N SER A 45 2.99 2.21 3.57
CA SER A 45 2.36 3.22 2.71
C SER A 45 3.11 3.32 1.39
N ASP A 46 2.33 3.52 0.34
CA ASP A 46 2.81 3.89 -1.00
C ASP A 46 2.38 5.32 -1.30
N THR A 47 3.32 6.15 -1.73
CA THR A 47 3.05 7.52 -2.19
C THR A 47 3.13 7.55 -3.71
N ILE A 48 2.03 7.89 -4.37
CA ILE A 48 1.89 7.88 -5.83
C ILE A 48 1.66 9.29 -6.34
N GLY A 49 2.54 9.77 -7.22
CA GLY A 49 2.34 11.03 -7.94
C GLY A 49 1.30 10.86 -9.04
N ILE A 50 0.45 11.89 -9.21
CA ILE A 50 -0.59 11.96 -10.24
C ILE A 50 -0.20 13.02 -11.26
N THR A 51 -0.33 12.71 -12.54
CA THR A 51 -0.04 13.69 -13.60
C THR A 51 -1.11 14.77 -13.63
N THR A 52 -0.71 16.01 -13.32
CA THR A 52 -1.63 17.17 -13.27
C THR A 52 -1.46 18.17 -14.41
N THR A 53 -0.52 17.93 -15.33
CA THR A 53 -0.23 18.84 -16.44
C THR A 53 -1.43 19.00 -17.36
N ASP A 54 -1.83 20.24 -17.62
CA ASP A 54 -2.99 20.62 -18.46
C ASP A 54 -4.34 20.04 -18.01
N ILE A 55 -4.42 19.54 -16.78
CA ILE A 55 -5.68 19.08 -16.20
C ILE A 55 -6.47 20.30 -15.73
N THR A 56 -7.75 20.33 -16.10
CA THR A 56 -8.72 21.34 -15.67
C THR A 56 -10.04 20.64 -15.29
N PRO A 57 -10.98 21.33 -14.63
CA PRO A 57 -12.31 20.79 -14.39
C PRO A 57 -13.09 20.39 -15.65
N SER A 58 -12.65 20.86 -16.83
CA SER A 58 -13.25 20.53 -18.13
C SER A 58 -12.61 19.32 -18.82
N THR A 59 -11.52 18.78 -18.27
CA THR A 59 -10.83 17.62 -18.84
C THR A 59 -11.71 16.38 -18.74
N SER A 60 -11.81 15.61 -19.82
CA SER A 60 -12.62 14.38 -19.85
C SER A 60 -12.13 13.38 -18.78
N GLY A 61 -13.05 12.84 -17.99
CA GLY A 61 -12.74 11.92 -16.90
C GLY A 61 -12.29 12.61 -15.60
N PHE A 62 -12.24 13.94 -15.57
CA PHE A 62 -12.01 14.69 -14.32
C PHE A 62 -13.12 14.39 -13.30
N VAL A 63 -12.71 14.14 -12.06
CA VAL A 63 -13.61 13.97 -10.92
C VAL A 63 -13.34 15.09 -9.94
N ALA A 64 -14.37 15.88 -9.63
CA ALA A 64 -14.27 16.95 -8.66
C ALA A 64 -13.87 16.41 -7.28
N TYR A 65 -13.08 17.20 -6.54
CA TYR A 65 -12.54 16.80 -5.24
C TYR A 65 -13.63 16.33 -4.25
N ASP A 66 -14.74 17.05 -4.17
CA ASP A 66 -15.86 16.71 -3.28
C ASP A 66 -16.63 15.44 -3.68
N SER A 67 -16.39 14.94 -4.90
CA SER A 67 -16.98 13.71 -5.43
C SER A 67 -16.02 12.53 -5.35
N LEU A 68 -14.81 12.71 -4.81
CA LEU A 68 -13.83 11.64 -4.72
C LEU A 68 -14.27 10.59 -3.69
N THR A 69 -14.12 9.33 -4.08
CA THR A 69 -14.30 8.18 -3.19
C THR A 69 -13.04 7.32 -3.22
N GLN A 70 -12.83 6.51 -2.17
CA GLN A 70 -11.72 5.56 -2.13
C GLN A 70 -11.70 4.64 -3.35
N SER A 71 -12.87 4.13 -3.78
CA SER A 71 -12.96 3.31 -4.99
C SER A 71 -12.58 4.06 -6.27
N THR A 72 -12.97 5.34 -6.37
CA THR A 72 -12.63 6.16 -7.54
C THR A 72 -11.13 6.39 -7.62
N ILE A 73 -10.49 6.73 -6.51
CA ILE A 73 -9.05 7.02 -6.45
C ILE A 73 -8.22 5.75 -6.69
N LEU A 74 -8.58 4.64 -6.04
CA LEU A 74 -7.89 3.36 -6.24
C LEU A 74 -8.07 2.80 -7.66
N GLY A 75 -9.11 3.24 -8.38
CA GLY A 75 -9.38 2.89 -9.76
C GLY A 75 -8.68 3.78 -10.79
N TRP A 76 -7.98 4.85 -10.39
CA TRP A 76 -7.17 5.64 -11.32
C TRP A 76 -6.00 4.83 -11.85
N THR A 77 -5.74 4.90 -13.15
CA THR A 77 -4.69 4.09 -13.81
C THR A 77 -3.32 4.26 -13.16
N GLU A 78 -2.89 5.49 -12.88
CA GLU A 78 -1.59 5.74 -12.23
C GLU A 78 -1.52 5.12 -10.82
N VAL A 79 -2.63 5.16 -10.07
CA VAL A 79 -2.71 4.55 -8.73
C VAL A 79 -2.73 3.03 -8.84
N SER A 80 -3.57 2.45 -9.69
CA SER A 80 -3.69 1.00 -9.84
C SER A 80 -2.39 0.37 -10.34
N ASP A 81 -1.71 1.01 -11.29
CA ASP A 81 -0.47 0.50 -11.87
C ASP A 81 0.67 0.57 -10.85
N ALA A 82 0.79 1.70 -10.14
CA ALA A 82 1.79 1.86 -9.09
C ALA A 82 1.58 0.87 -7.93
N LEU A 83 0.33 0.64 -7.50
CA LEU A 83 0.01 -0.35 -6.47
C LEU A 83 0.25 -1.80 -6.92
N THR A 84 0.11 -2.08 -8.21
CA THR A 84 0.43 -3.40 -8.79
C THR A 84 1.94 -3.63 -8.85
N ALA A 85 2.71 -2.59 -9.13
CA ALA A 85 4.17 -2.64 -9.16
C ALA A 85 4.84 -2.50 -7.78
N SER A 86 4.10 -2.09 -6.75
CA SER A 86 4.65 -1.87 -5.41
C SER A 86 5.10 -3.17 -4.74
N ASN A 87 6.29 -3.12 -4.14
CA ASN A 87 6.81 -4.20 -3.31
C ASN A 87 6.25 -4.21 -1.89
N THR A 88 5.37 -3.27 -1.50
CA THR A 88 4.83 -3.19 -0.13
C THR A 88 4.15 -4.51 0.28
N LYS A 89 3.26 -5.06 -0.56
CA LYS A 89 2.60 -6.34 -0.28
C LYS A 89 3.59 -7.49 -0.18
N VAL A 90 4.52 -7.58 -1.15
CA VAL A 90 5.54 -8.64 -1.21
C VAL A 90 6.42 -8.63 0.05
N ASN A 91 6.87 -7.45 0.47
CA ASN A 91 7.71 -7.30 1.66
C ASN A 91 6.94 -7.64 2.95
N GLN A 92 5.68 -7.22 3.04
CA GLN A 92 4.83 -7.53 4.17
C GLN A 92 4.53 -9.03 4.26
N GLU A 93 4.22 -9.69 3.15
CA GLU A 93 4.05 -11.15 3.09
C GLU A 93 5.33 -11.89 3.50
N SER A 94 6.48 -11.44 3.00
CA SER A 94 7.79 -11.99 3.36
C SER A 94 8.05 -11.87 4.86
N TRP A 95 7.77 -10.71 5.45
CA TRP A 95 7.89 -10.50 6.89
C TRP A 95 6.95 -11.41 7.68
N ILE A 96 5.65 -11.45 7.35
CA ILE A 96 4.66 -12.30 8.02
C ILE A 96 5.12 -13.76 7.99
N ASN A 97 5.54 -14.26 6.82
CA ASN A 97 6.01 -15.64 6.68
C ASN A 97 7.30 -15.90 7.47
N SER A 98 8.21 -14.92 7.56
CA SER A 98 9.43 -15.05 8.37
C SER A 98 9.15 -15.12 9.87
N VAL A 99 8.10 -14.47 10.36
CA VAL A 99 7.70 -14.54 11.77
C VAL A 99 6.94 -15.83 12.05
N LYS A 100 6.00 -16.18 11.17
CA LYS A 100 5.15 -17.37 11.26
C LYS A 100 5.94 -18.67 11.14
N THR A 101 6.90 -18.71 10.22
CA THR A 101 7.78 -19.84 9.96
C THR A 101 9.22 -19.34 9.88
N PRO A 102 9.88 -19.14 11.02
CA PRO A 102 11.26 -18.66 11.05
C PRO A 102 12.17 -19.55 10.21
N PRO A 103 13.09 -18.95 9.41
CA PRO A 103 14.04 -19.74 8.64
C PRO A 103 14.91 -20.56 9.60
N THR A 104 15.20 -21.80 9.21
CA THR A 104 16.13 -22.65 9.97
C THR A 104 17.46 -21.89 10.14
N PRO A 105 17.99 -21.79 11.38
CA PRO A 105 19.26 -21.11 11.60
C PRO A 105 20.37 -21.82 10.83
N THR A 106 21.28 -21.04 10.25
CA THR A 106 22.39 -21.58 9.44
C THR A 106 23.39 -22.37 10.27
N HIS A 107 23.42 -22.11 11.59
CA HIS A 107 24.31 -22.75 12.54
C HIS A 107 23.53 -23.03 13.82
N VAL A 108 23.86 -24.13 14.48
CA VAL A 108 23.35 -24.47 15.81
C VAL A 108 24.53 -24.80 16.70
N ASP A 109 24.58 -24.18 17.88
CA ASP A 109 25.54 -24.55 18.89
C ASP A 109 25.18 -25.94 19.42
N LYS A 110 26.19 -26.80 19.55
CA LYS A 110 26.05 -28.09 20.22
C LYS A 110 26.88 -28.09 21.48
N THR A 111 26.33 -28.65 22.55
CA THR A 111 27.10 -28.99 23.74
C THR A 111 28.26 -29.90 23.34
N LEU A 112 29.43 -29.64 23.93
CA LEU A 112 30.61 -30.47 23.71
C LEU A 112 30.31 -31.92 24.10
N PRO A 113 30.85 -32.92 23.37
CA PRO A 113 30.59 -34.33 23.63
C PRO A 113 31.39 -34.89 24.83
N PHE A 114 32.02 -34.01 25.62
CA PHE A 114 32.80 -34.33 26.81
C PHE A 114 32.48 -33.36 27.94
#